data_AF-A0A2X0R5F3-F1
#
_entry.id   AF-A0A2X0R5F3-F1
#
_cell.length_a   1.000
_cell.length_b   1.000
_cell.length_c   1.000
_cell.angle_alpha   90.00
_cell.angle_beta   90.00
_cell.angle_gamma   90.00
#
_symmetry.space_group_name_H-M   'P 1'
#
loop_
_entity.id
_entity.type
_entity.pdbx_description
1 polymer ?
#
loop_
_entity_poly.entity_id
_entity_poly.type
_entity_poly.pdbx_seq_one_letter_code
_entity_poly.pdbx_strand_id
1 'polypeptide(L)'
;MTWDNVDFEKGQIYVKRTWDIYKNNFAPTKNDQSVRFLAVDSSTLQVMTSYKEQQEKLLKRLEIEPEHPFVFYNIKNGLITNNSLNKQLRNMCKKLGFEKTITCHGLRHTHASTMLYKGINILYVSKRLGHSSLNVTMSVYSHILKELEEKDNENIKKIFSEINNK
;
A
#
# COMPACT_ATOMS: atom_id res chain seq x y z
N MET A 1 -4.56 4.67 -10.81
CA MET A 1 -4.92 5.67 -9.77
C MET A 1 -4.78 7.04 -10.39
N THR A 2 -5.71 7.94 -10.09
CA THR A 2 -5.77 9.32 -10.60
C THR A 2 -5.72 10.30 -9.42
N TRP A 3 -5.31 11.54 -9.66
CA TRP A 3 -5.08 12.53 -8.59
C TRP A 3 -6.34 12.92 -7.81
N ASP A 4 -7.51 12.81 -8.42
CA ASP A 4 -8.84 12.94 -7.77
C ASP A 4 -9.08 11.94 -6.62
N ASN A 5 -8.26 10.89 -6.52
CA ASN A 5 -8.35 9.91 -5.45
C ASN A 5 -7.43 10.21 -4.26
N VAL A 6 -6.76 11.37 -4.25
CA VAL A 6 -5.85 11.77 -3.17
C VAL A 6 -6.42 13.01 -2.47
N ASP A 7 -6.79 12.84 -1.21
CA ASP A 7 -7.23 13.92 -0.33
C ASP A 7 -6.01 14.42 0.46
N PHE A 8 -5.39 15.49 -0.04
CA PHE A 8 -4.21 16.07 0.59
C PHE A 8 -4.53 16.78 1.91
N GLU A 9 -5.75 17.29 2.07
CA GLU A 9 -6.18 17.98 3.29
C GLU A 9 -6.44 16.99 4.43
N LYS A 10 -7.15 15.89 4.13
CA LYS A 10 -7.45 14.85 5.14
C LYS A 10 -6.35 13.81 5.30
N GLY A 11 -5.35 13.81 4.42
CA GLY A 11 -4.31 12.80 4.39
C GLY A 11 -4.82 11.40 4.08
N GLN A 12 -5.65 11.29 3.04
CA GLN A 12 -6.33 10.05 2.67
C GLN A 12 -6.17 9.73 1.19
N ILE A 13 -6.02 8.43 0.88
CA ILE A 13 -6.07 7.91 -0.48
C ILE A 13 -7.30 7.02 -0.62
N TYR A 14 -8.12 7.33 -1.63
CA TYR A 14 -9.30 6.57 -1.99
C TYR A 14 -8.95 5.51 -3.05
N VAL A 15 -9.21 4.24 -2.76
CA VAL A 15 -9.05 3.17 -3.75
C VAL A 15 -10.43 2.67 -4.14
N LYS A 16 -11.00 3.21 -5.22
CA LYS A 16 -12.39 2.91 -5.67
C LYS A 16 -12.47 2.05 -6.93
N ARG A 17 -11.42 2.05 -7.76
CA ARG A 17 -11.40 1.43 -9.09
C ARG A 17 -10.02 0.88 -9.42
N THR A 18 -9.98 -0.10 -10.31
CA THR A 18 -8.74 -0.64 -10.85
C THR A 18 -8.64 -0.29 -12.33
N TRP A 19 -7.42 -0.24 -12.86
CA TRP A 19 -7.22 -0.15 -14.30
C TRP A 19 -7.27 -1.55 -14.91
N ASP A 20 -8.13 -1.76 -15.91
CA ASP A 20 -8.15 -2.97 -16.72
C ASP A 20 -7.29 -2.75 -17.96
N ILE A 21 -6.15 -3.45 -18.01
CA ILE A 21 -5.16 -3.31 -19.09
C ILE A 21 -5.72 -3.83 -20.41
N TYR A 22 -6.61 -4.83 -20.40
CA TYR A 22 -7.17 -5.42 -21.62
C TYR A 22 -8.24 -4.51 -22.24
N LYS A 23 -9.01 -3.82 -21.40
CA LYS A 23 -10.04 -2.86 -21.84
C LYS A 23 -9.53 -1.43 -22.01
N ASN A 24 -8.27 -1.18 -21.63
CA ASN A 24 -7.66 0.14 -21.55
C ASN A 24 -8.57 1.18 -20.89
N ASN A 25 -9.26 0.79 -19.82
CA ASN A 25 -10.22 1.63 -19.14
C ASN A 25 -10.31 1.24 -17.65
N PHE A 26 -10.92 2.12 -16.85
CA PHE A 26 -11.24 1.80 -15.47
C PHE A 26 -12.32 0.71 -15.39
N ALA A 27 -12.06 -0.27 -14.55
CA ALA A 27 -13.05 -1.23 -14.10
C ALA A 27 -13.38 -0.99 -12.62
N PRO A 28 -14.63 -1.25 -12.19
CA PRO A 28 -14.93 -1.30 -10.77
C PRO A 28 -14.01 -2.32 -10.10
N THR A 29 -13.70 -2.10 -8.83
CA THR A 29 -13.01 -3.15 -8.08
C THR A 29 -13.89 -4.40 -8.04
N LYS A 30 -13.29 -5.59 -8.15
CA LYS A 30 -14.04 -6.86 -8.34
C LYS A 30 -15.18 -7.07 -7.31
N ASN A 31 -15.06 -6.54 -6.09
CA ASN A 31 -16.07 -6.57 -5.03
C ASN A 31 -16.17 -5.20 -4.32
N ASP A 32 -17.33 -4.83 -3.77
CA ASP A 32 -17.54 -3.58 -3.00
C ASP A 32 -16.57 -3.42 -1.82
N GLN A 33 -16.17 -4.53 -1.19
CA GLN A 33 -15.18 -4.58 -0.10
C GLN A 33 -13.79 -4.07 -0.49
N SER A 34 -13.50 -3.97 -1.80
CA SER A 34 -12.22 -3.47 -2.28
C SER A 34 -12.15 -1.93 -2.30
N VAL A 35 -13.31 -1.27 -2.22
CA VAL A 35 -13.40 0.19 -2.04
C VAL A 35 -12.92 0.53 -0.64
N ARG A 36 -11.84 1.30 -0.53
CA ARG A 36 -11.24 1.58 0.77
C ARG A 36 -10.56 2.94 0.86
N PHE A 37 -10.41 3.38 2.11
CA PHE A 37 -9.78 4.62 2.51
C PHE A 37 -8.46 4.27 3.19
N LEU A 38 -7.38 4.89 2.74
CA LEU A 38 -6.04 4.68 3.29
C LEU A 38 -5.58 5.99 3.91
N ALA A 39 -5.55 6.06 5.24
CA ALA A 39 -4.82 7.12 5.92
C ALA A 39 -3.32 7.02 5.58
N VAL A 40 -2.72 8.16 5.26
CA VAL A 40 -1.29 8.33 4.96
C VAL A 40 -0.73 9.45 5.82
N ASP A 41 0.55 9.33 6.17
CA ASP A 41 1.24 10.31 6.99
C ASP A 41 1.67 11.53 6.16
N SER A 42 2.09 12.59 6.86
CA SER A 42 2.51 13.85 6.24
C SER A 42 3.73 13.70 5.33
N SER A 43 4.67 12.80 5.64
CA SER A 43 5.85 12.59 4.79
C SER A 43 5.46 11.93 3.47
N THR A 44 4.53 10.98 3.50
CA THR A 44 3.96 10.39 2.27
C THR A 44 3.24 11.47 1.44
N LEU A 45 2.44 12.33 2.07
CA LEU A 45 1.78 13.45 1.38
C LEU A 45 2.78 14.40 0.73
N GLN A 46 3.85 14.77 1.43
CA GLN A 46 4.90 15.65 0.90
C GLN A 46 5.56 15.06 -0.36
N VAL A 47 5.86 13.76 -0.35
CA VAL A 47 6.38 13.06 -1.54
C VAL A 47 5.37 13.11 -2.69
N MET A 48 4.10 12.86 -2.41
CA MET A 48 3.05 12.90 -3.43
C MET A 48 2.83 14.30 -4.01
N THR A 49 2.86 15.35 -3.18
CA THR A 49 2.76 16.74 -3.62
C THR A 49 3.93 17.11 -4.52
N SER A 50 5.16 16.83 -4.05
CA SER A 50 6.37 17.10 -4.83
C SER A 50 6.35 16.37 -6.18
N TYR A 51 5.87 15.14 -6.19
CA TYR A 51 5.73 14.35 -7.41
C TYR A 51 4.66 14.90 -8.36
N LYS A 52 3.51 15.33 -7.84
CA LYS A 52 2.44 15.96 -8.62
C LYS A 52 2.95 17.22 -9.32
N GLU A 53 3.62 18.11 -8.59
CA GLU A 53 4.19 19.34 -9.16
C GLU A 53 5.23 19.06 -10.25
N GLN A 54 6.11 18.09 -10.03
CA GLN A 54 7.11 17.70 -11.03
C GLN A 54 6.46 17.16 -12.29
N GLN A 55 5.42 16.34 -12.13
CA GLN A 55 4.66 15.79 -13.25
C GLN A 55 3.93 16.89 -14.04
N GLU A 56 3.22 17.80 -13.36
CA GLU A 56 2.51 18.91 -14.01
C GLU A 56 3.45 19.82 -14.78
N LYS A 57 4.60 20.19 -14.19
CA LYS A 57 5.65 20.99 -14.86
C LYS A 57 6.17 20.28 -16.11
N LEU A 58 6.39 18.97 -16.02
CA LEU A 58 6.91 18.17 -17.13
C LEU A 58 5.89 18.02 -18.26
N LEU A 59 4.63 17.74 -17.95
CA LEU A 59 3.55 17.61 -18.93
C LEU A 59 3.30 18.93 -19.65
N LYS A 60 3.24 20.04 -18.91
CA LYS A 60 3.10 21.39 -19.48
C LYS A 60 4.25 21.74 -20.43
N ARG A 61 5.50 21.45 -20.03
CA ARG A 61 6.69 21.72 -20.86
C ARG A 61 6.69 20.93 -22.16
N LEU A 62 6.13 19.72 -22.15
CA LEU A 62 6.10 18.83 -23.31
C LEU A 62 4.80 18.95 -24.12
N GLU A 63 3.86 19.81 -23.70
CA GLU A 63 2.54 19.98 -24.32
C GLU A 63 1.76 18.65 -24.41
N ILE A 64 1.85 17.83 -23.36
CA ILE A 64 1.19 16.53 -23.27
C ILE A 64 0.00 16.63 -22.33
N GLU A 65 -1.18 16.29 -22.84
CA GLU A 65 -2.41 16.15 -22.06
C GLU A 65 -2.83 14.67 -22.00
N PRO A 66 -2.60 13.99 -20.86
CA PRO A 66 -3.07 12.62 -20.69
C PRO A 66 -4.60 12.55 -20.68
N GLU A 67 -5.17 11.51 -21.26
CA GLU A 67 -6.62 11.25 -21.27
C GLU A 67 -7.24 11.25 -19.86
N HIS A 68 -6.46 10.83 -18.85
CA HIS A 68 -6.84 10.87 -17.45
C HIS A 68 -5.71 11.44 -16.59
N PRO A 69 -6.03 12.11 -15.46
CA PRO A 69 -5.04 12.69 -14.56
C PRO A 69 -4.37 11.62 -13.69
N PHE A 70 -3.65 10.70 -14.33
CA PHE A 70 -3.01 9.56 -13.70
C PHE A 70 -1.90 9.99 -12.76
N VAL A 71 -1.87 9.40 -11.56
CA VAL A 71 -0.76 9.60 -10.62
C VAL A 71 0.52 9.03 -11.23
N PHE A 72 0.49 7.77 -11.66
CA PHE A 72 1.66 7.09 -12.21
C PHE A 72 1.61 7.07 -13.74
N TYR A 73 2.22 8.07 -14.36
CA TYR A 73 2.22 8.26 -15.81
C TYR A 73 3.64 8.30 -16.37
N ASN A 74 3.85 7.57 -17.47
CA ASN A 74 5.05 7.59 -18.28
C ASN A 74 4.74 8.27 -19.62
N ILE A 75 5.53 9.29 -19.98
CA ILE A 75 5.33 10.07 -21.21
C ILE A 75 5.34 9.22 -22.48
N LYS A 76 6.17 8.18 -22.54
CA LYS A 76 6.34 7.35 -23.74
C LYS A 76 5.30 6.23 -23.83
N ASN A 77 4.98 5.63 -22.69
CA ASN A 77 4.25 4.37 -22.63
C ASN A 77 2.89 4.49 -21.90
N GLY A 78 2.48 5.70 -21.51
CA GLY A 78 1.27 5.93 -20.73
C GLY A 78 1.37 5.35 -19.32
N LEU A 79 0.38 4.54 -18.92
CA LEU A 79 0.33 3.97 -17.58
C LEU A 79 1.50 3.04 -17.26
N ILE A 80 2.04 3.20 -16.05
CA ILE A 80 3.11 2.33 -15.55
C ILE A 80 2.52 0.95 -15.20
N THR A 81 3.02 -0.10 -15.83
CA THR A 81 2.59 -1.47 -15.57
C THR A 81 3.32 -2.07 -14.35
N ASN A 82 2.68 -3.02 -13.67
CA ASN A 82 3.31 -3.76 -12.56
C ASN A 82 4.63 -4.44 -12.97
N ASN A 83 4.72 -4.96 -14.20
CA ASN A 83 5.94 -5.58 -14.69
C ASN A 83 7.07 -4.56 -14.85
N SER A 84 6.76 -3.39 -15.42
CA SER A 84 7.74 -2.31 -15.56
C SER A 84 8.24 -1.81 -14.20
N LEU A 85 7.33 -1.65 -13.23
CA LEU A 85 7.66 -1.22 -11.88
C LEU A 85 8.53 -2.24 -11.14
N ASN A 86 8.15 -3.53 -11.16
CA ASN A 86 8.97 -4.58 -10.53
C ASN A 86 10.33 -4.76 -11.22
N LYS A 87 10.41 -4.56 -12.54
CA LYS A 87 11.69 -4.56 -13.26
C LYS A 87 12.59 -3.42 -12.79
N GLN A 88 12.04 -2.20 -12.66
CA GLN A 88 12.80 -1.05 -12.15
C GLN A 88 13.23 -1.26 -10.69
N LEU A 89 12.34 -1.75 -9.83
CA LEU A 89 12.66 -2.06 -8.44
C LEU A 89 13.78 -3.09 -8.32
N ARG A 90 13.72 -4.19 -9.09
CA ARG A 90 14.78 -5.20 -9.13
C ARG A 90 16.12 -4.61 -9.58
N ASN A 91 16.11 -3.75 -10.60
CA ASN A 91 17.33 -3.10 -11.08
C ASN A 91 17.93 -2.17 -10.01
N MET A 92 17.09 -1.44 -9.28
CA MET A 92 17.53 -0.57 -8.19
C MET A 92 18.12 -1.39 -7.03
N CYS A 93 17.46 -2.48 -6.63
CA CYS A 93 17.99 -3.40 -5.62
C CYS A 93 19.38 -3.93 -5.99
N LYS A 94 19.57 -4.38 -7.25
CA LYS A 94 20.86 -4.85 -7.74
C LYS A 94 21.94 -3.77 -7.68
N LYS A 95 21.61 -2.54 -8.10
CA LYS A 95 22.54 -1.40 -8.06
C LYS A 95 22.97 -1.03 -6.64
N LEU A 96 22.09 -1.21 -5.67
CA LEU A 96 22.33 -0.93 -4.25
C LEU A 96 22.93 -2.13 -3.49
N GLY A 97 23.21 -3.24 -4.16
CA GLY A 97 23.83 -4.42 -3.55
C GLY A 97 22.87 -5.32 -2.74
N PHE A 98 21.55 -5.18 -2.91
CA PHE A 98 20.60 -6.09 -2.27
C PHE A 98 20.62 -7.46 -2.96
N GLU A 99 20.90 -8.51 -2.17
CA GLU A 99 20.90 -9.89 -2.66
C GLU A 99 19.48 -10.42 -2.93
N LYS A 100 18.51 -10.01 -2.11
CA LYS A 100 17.11 -10.44 -2.25
C LYS A 100 16.37 -9.56 -3.25
N THR A 101 15.62 -10.20 -4.14
CA THR A 101 14.72 -9.49 -5.06
C THR A 101 13.51 -8.95 -4.30
N ILE A 102 13.38 -7.63 -4.24
CA ILE A 102 12.21 -6.97 -3.69
C ILE A 102 11.16 -6.77 -4.80
N THR A 103 9.90 -7.05 -4.50
CA THR A 103 8.75 -6.82 -5.38
C THR A 103 7.75 -5.89 -4.71
N CYS A 104 6.85 -5.29 -5.48
CA CYS A 104 5.75 -4.50 -4.92
C CYS A 104 4.86 -5.32 -3.99
N HIS A 105 4.70 -6.62 -4.26
CA HIS A 105 3.98 -7.52 -3.36
C HIS A 105 4.76 -7.74 -2.06
N GLY A 106 6.08 -7.90 -2.14
CA GLY A 106 6.96 -7.96 -0.97
C GLY A 106 6.85 -6.70 -0.10
N LEU A 107 6.88 -5.51 -0.69
CA LEU A 107 6.68 -4.25 0.03
C LEU A 107 5.30 -4.21 0.72
N ARG A 108 4.25 -4.70 0.05
CA ARG A 108 2.90 -4.81 0.64
C ARG A 108 2.87 -5.78 1.82
N HIS A 109 3.60 -6.90 1.76
CA HIS A 109 3.75 -7.81 2.90
C HIS A 109 4.47 -7.13 4.06
N THR A 110 5.58 -6.44 3.81
CA THR A 110 6.32 -5.69 4.83
C THR A 110 5.44 -4.63 5.50
N HIS A 111 4.62 -3.92 4.73
CA HIS A 111 3.65 -2.95 5.27
C HIS A 111 2.67 -3.60 6.25
N ALA A 112 2.10 -4.74 5.87
CA ALA A 112 1.16 -5.48 6.70
C ALA A 112 1.81 -6.07 7.96
N SER A 113 2.96 -6.73 7.82
CA SER A 113 3.66 -7.33 8.95
C SER A 113 4.08 -6.28 9.96
N THR A 114 4.57 -5.12 9.49
CA THR A 114 4.95 -4.00 10.37
C THR A 114 3.76 -3.52 11.20
N MET A 115 2.58 -3.35 10.59
CA MET A 115 1.36 -2.97 11.32
C MET A 115 0.96 -4.02 12.36
N LEU A 116 1.01 -5.31 12.00
CA LEU A 116 0.69 -6.40 12.94
C LEU A 116 1.68 -6.43 14.11
N TYR A 117 2.98 -6.32 13.86
CA TYR A 117 4.00 -6.26 14.92
C TYR A 117 3.84 -5.04 15.85
N LYS A 118 3.28 -3.94 15.33
CA LYS A 118 2.94 -2.76 16.13
C LYS A 118 1.59 -2.87 16.85
N GLY A 119 0.96 -4.06 16.84
CA GLY A 119 -0.28 -4.33 17.56
C GLY A 119 -1.53 -3.75 16.88
N ILE A 120 -1.44 -3.34 15.61
CA ILE A 120 -2.62 -2.89 14.88
C ILE A 120 -3.56 -4.08 14.63
N ASN A 121 -4.84 -3.87 14.94
CA ASN A 121 -5.87 -4.87 14.82
C ASN A 121 -5.88 -5.53 13.42
N ILE A 122 -5.86 -6.88 13.38
CA ILE A 122 -5.81 -7.65 12.15
C ILE A 122 -7.02 -7.41 11.22
N LEU A 123 -8.21 -7.15 11.76
CA LEU A 123 -9.38 -6.79 10.97
C LEU A 123 -9.15 -5.46 10.24
N TYR A 124 -8.53 -4.49 10.91
CA TYR A 124 -8.18 -3.22 10.28
C TYR A 124 -7.10 -3.42 9.20
N VAL A 125 -6.05 -4.21 9.49
CA VAL A 125 -5.01 -4.54 8.50
C VAL A 125 -5.63 -5.21 7.27
N SER A 126 -6.53 -6.17 7.46
CA SER A 126 -7.26 -6.87 6.39
C SER A 126 -8.03 -5.89 5.50
N LYS A 127 -8.82 -5.00 6.11
CA LYS A 127 -9.57 -3.95 5.41
C LYS A 127 -8.65 -2.98 4.66
N ARG A 128 -7.56 -2.54 5.28
CA ARG A 128 -6.57 -1.65 4.66
C ARG A 128 -5.91 -2.28 3.42
N LEU A 129 -5.65 -3.58 3.46
CA LEU A 129 -5.11 -4.31 2.32
C LEU A 129 -6.18 -4.57 1.24
N GLY A 130 -7.47 -4.52 1.59
CA GLY A 130 -8.56 -4.89 0.70
C GLY A 130 -8.59 -6.39 0.40
N HIS A 131 -8.32 -7.23 1.42
CA HIS A 131 -8.51 -8.67 1.29
C HIS A 131 -10.01 -9.00 1.34
N SER A 132 -10.43 -9.98 0.53
CA SER A 132 -11.83 -10.40 0.42
C SER A 132 -12.39 -11.02 1.71
N SER A 133 -11.51 -11.52 2.58
CA SER A 133 -11.91 -12.02 3.90
C SER A 133 -10.77 -11.90 4.90
N LEU A 134 -11.14 -11.94 6.18
CA LEU A 134 -10.18 -11.99 7.28
C LEU A 134 -9.34 -13.27 7.22
N ASN A 135 -9.92 -14.40 6.80
CA ASN A 135 -9.24 -15.69 6.67
C ASN A 135 -8.03 -15.61 5.73
N VAL A 136 -8.13 -14.87 4.62
CA VAL A 136 -6.98 -14.64 3.71
C VAL A 136 -5.84 -13.96 4.47
N THR A 137 -6.18 -12.96 5.30
CA THR A 137 -5.18 -12.21 6.06
C THR A 137 -4.54 -13.07 7.14
N MET A 138 -5.34 -13.84 7.88
CA MET A 138 -4.86 -14.78 8.89
C MET A 138 -3.96 -15.85 8.28
N SER A 139 -4.34 -16.43 7.14
CA SER A 139 -3.57 -17.45 6.45
C SER A 139 -2.21 -16.91 5.97
N VAL A 140 -2.19 -15.72 5.36
CA VAL A 140 -0.96 -15.10 4.84
C VAL A 140 0.01 -14.72 5.95
N TYR A 141 -0.49 -14.29 7.12
CA TYR A 141 0.33 -13.79 8.22
C TYR A 141 0.35 -14.71 9.45
N SER A 142 -0.01 -15.98 9.28
CA SER A 142 -0.15 -16.96 10.38
C SER A 142 1.09 -17.07 11.26
N HIS A 143 2.28 -17.06 10.66
CA HIS A 143 3.55 -17.09 11.39
C HIS A 143 3.72 -15.89 12.33
N ILE A 144 3.40 -14.68 11.86
CA ILE A 144 3.48 -13.45 12.67
C ILE A 144 2.45 -13.49 13.80
N LEU A 145 1.25 -13.99 13.52
CA LEU A 145 0.20 -14.09 14.54
C LEU A 145 0.59 -15.06 15.65
N LYS A 146 1.25 -16.17 15.31
CA LYS A 146 1.79 -17.11 16.30
C LYS A 146 2.86 -16.47 17.18
N GLU A 147 3.79 -15.72 16.59
CA GLU A 147 4.80 -14.98 17.38
C GLU A 147 4.17 -13.92 18.30
N LEU A 148 3.12 -13.25 17.84
CA LEU A 148 2.38 -12.28 18.66
C LEU A 148 1.61 -12.96 19.79
N GLU A 149 1.02 -14.12 19.55
CA GLU A 149 0.35 -14.93 20.57
C GLU A 149 1.31 -15.34 21.70
N GLU A 150 2.52 -15.78 21.36
CA GLU A 150 3.56 -16.10 22.36
C GLU A 150 3.92 -14.87 23.20
N LYS A 151 4.03 -13.70 22.58
CA LYS A 151 4.27 -12.44 23.29
C LYS A 151 3.09 -12.04 24.19
N ASP A 152 1.87 -12.25 23.73
CA ASP A 152 0.66 -11.92 24.49
C ASP A 152 0.49 -12.84 25.72
N ASN A 153 0.89 -14.11 25.63
CA ASN A 153 0.93 -15.01 26.77
C ASN A 153 1.85 -14.48 27.89
N GLU A 154 3.01 -13.93 27.55
CA GLU A 154 3.90 -13.31 28.54
C GLU A 154 3.31 -12.01 29.12
N ASN A 155 2.60 -11.22 28.32
CA ASN A 155 1.92 -10.02 28.80
C ASN A 155 0.77 -10.35 29.77
N ILE A 156 -0.02 -11.40 29.47
CA ILE A 156 -1.12 -11.86 30.33
C ILE A 156 -0.60 -12.27 31.71
N LYS A 157 0.50 -13.04 31.78
CA LYS A 157 1.11 -13.42 33.06
C LYS A 157 1.46 -12.21 33.92
N LYS A 158 2.04 -11.16 33.31
CA LYS A 158 2.39 -9.91 34.00
C LYS A 158 1.15 -9.19 34.53
N ILE A 159 0.14 -8.99 33.69
CA ILE A 159 -1.10 -8.30 34.06
C ILE A 159 -1.76 -8.95 35.28
N PHE A 160 -1.93 -10.28 35.27
CA PHE A 160 -2.57 -10.96 36.40
C PHE A 160 -1.68 -11.00 37.65
N SER A 161 -0.35 -11.04 37.50
CA SER A 161 0.55 -10.92 38.66
C SER A 161 0.44 -9.55 39.33
N GLU A 162 0.30 -8.47 38.56
CA GLU A 162 0.12 -7.11 39.08
C GLU A 162 -1.23 -6.92 39.78
N ILE A 163 -2.29 -7.56 39.26
CA ILE A 163 -3.61 -7.54 39.89
C ILE A 163 -3.60 -8.26 41.24
N ASN A 164 -2.92 -9.41 41.33
CA ASN A 164 -2.88 -10.22 42.56
C ASN A 164 -1.96 -9.64 43.65
N ASN A 165 -1.10 -8.67 43.31
CA ASN A 165 -0.20 -8.00 44.24
C ASN A 165 -0.76 -6.65 44.77
N LYS A 166 -2.05 -6.38 44.55
CA LYS A 166 -2.81 -5.27 45.13
C LYS A 166 -3.85 -5.81 46.10
#